data_AF-A0A435SZ85-F1
#
_entry.id   AF-A0A435SZ85-F1
#
_cell.length_a   1.000
_cell.length_b   1.000
_cell.length_c   1.000
_cell.angle_alpha   90.00
_cell.angle_beta   90.00
_cell.angle_gamma   90.00
#
_symmetry.space_group_name_H-M   'P 1'
#
loop_
_entity.id
_entity.type
_entity.pdbx_description
1 polymer ?
#
loop_
_entity_poly.entity_id
_entity_poly.type
_entity_poly.pdbx_seq_one_letter_code
_entity_poly.pdbx_strand_id
1 'polypeptide(L)'
;MSGLLRIHWAIAPQTAPRPLINCNRCGTVRAYCSSGKFRVNANGKRIDVWLIYRCIDCDNSWNFGIFERCNRRDIDPALLAALESNDPALAHRHAFDAVALRNRIGRVEEFSDVSVHKRRLGDTREAATVLELQLGLEMPTSLRLDRLLASELCIS
;
A
#
# COMPACT_ATOMS: atom_id res chain seq x y z
N MET A 1 32.04 -20.13 -21.32
CA MET A 1 31.11 -20.28 -20.18
C MET A 1 30.19 -19.06 -20.21
N SER A 2 28.87 -19.26 -20.21
CA SER A 2 27.90 -18.16 -20.20
C SER A 2 27.75 -17.64 -18.76
N GLY A 3 28.21 -16.42 -18.50
CA GLY A 3 28.04 -15.79 -17.19
C GLY A 3 26.57 -15.51 -16.90
N LEU A 4 26.13 -15.79 -15.67
CA LEU A 4 24.82 -15.41 -15.15
C LEU A 4 24.95 -14.16 -14.28
N LEU A 5 24.20 -13.12 -14.60
CA LEU A 5 24.01 -11.94 -13.76
C LEU A 5 22.67 -12.05 -13.03
N ARG A 6 22.70 -12.09 -11.71
CA ARG A 6 21.49 -12.11 -10.89
C ARG A 6 21.32 -10.75 -10.19
N ILE A 7 20.12 -10.17 -10.31
CA ILE A 7 19.79 -8.89 -9.68
C ILE A 7 18.46 -9.02 -8.94
N HIS A 8 18.44 -8.56 -7.70
CA HIS A 8 17.22 -8.40 -6.92
C HIS A 8 16.70 -6.97 -7.05
N TRP A 9 15.44 -6.81 -7.43
CA TRP A 9 14.72 -5.54 -7.46
C TRP A 9 13.72 -5.53 -6.30
N ALA A 10 13.93 -4.63 -5.33
CA ALA A 10 12.92 -4.31 -4.32
C ALA A 10 12.03 -3.20 -4.90
N ILE A 11 10.73 -3.47 -5.01
CA ILE A 11 9.75 -2.62 -5.67
C ILE A 11 8.76 -2.12 -4.60
N ALA A 12 8.78 -0.81 -4.37
CA ALA A 12 7.93 -0.15 -3.39
C ALA A 12 7.00 0.86 -4.09
N PRO A 13 5.67 0.66 -4.06
CA PRO A 13 4.70 1.64 -4.51
C PRO A 13 4.81 2.96 -3.75
N GLN A 14 4.74 4.07 -4.47
CA GLN A 14 4.95 5.40 -3.89
C GLN A 14 3.63 6.05 -3.48
N THR A 15 2.60 5.95 -4.32
CA THR A 15 1.31 6.57 -4.04
C THR A 15 0.27 5.52 -3.65
N ALA A 16 -0.31 5.69 -2.45
CA ALA A 16 -1.40 4.85 -1.98
C ALA A 16 -2.67 5.02 -2.84
N PRO A 17 -3.43 3.94 -3.07
CA PRO A 17 -4.72 4.02 -3.74
C PRO A 17 -5.66 4.99 -3.03
N ARG A 18 -6.47 5.73 -3.81
CA ARG A 18 -7.40 6.74 -3.30
C ARG A 18 -8.84 6.35 -3.58
N PRO A 19 -9.66 6.05 -2.57
CA PRO A 19 -11.08 5.81 -2.80
C PRO A 19 -11.77 7.11 -3.29
N LEU A 20 -12.69 6.96 -4.25
CA LEU A 20 -13.48 8.05 -4.79
C LEU A 20 -14.84 8.10 -4.07
N ILE A 21 -15.06 9.11 -3.24
CA ILE A 21 -16.19 9.19 -2.31
C ILE A 21 -16.95 10.49 -2.53
N ASN A 22 -18.29 10.46 -2.41
CA ASN A 22 -19.10 11.68 -2.42
C ASN A 22 -18.83 12.51 -1.16
N CYS A 23 -18.11 13.62 -1.31
CA CYS A 23 -17.72 14.46 -0.20
C CYS A 23 -18.87 15.41 0.18
N ASN A 24 -19.38 15.32 1.41
CA ASN A 24 -20.47 16.18 1.86
C ASN A 24 -20.11 17.68 1.94
N ARG A 25 -18.82 18.03 2.08
CA ARG A 25 -18.34 19.42 2.07
C ARG A 25 -18.15 19.96 0.65
N CYS A 26 -17.63 19.15 -0.27
CA CYS A 26 -17.44 19.58 -1.66
C CYS A 26 -18.72 19.44 -2.51
N GLY A 27 -19.68 18.60 -2.09
CA GLY A 27 -20.91 18.31 -2.83
C GLY A 27 -20.73 17.39 -4.04
N THR A 28 -19.54 16.81 -4.22
CA THR A 28 -19.20 15.99 -5.40
C THR A 28 -18.28 14.83 -5.03
N VAL A 29 -18.12 13.86 -5.95
CA VAL A 29 -17.13 12.80 -5.81
C VAL A 29 -15.72 13.39 -5.79
N ARG A 30 -14.94 12.99 -4.78
CA ARG A 30 -13.54 13.40 -4.57
C ARG A 30 -12.68 12.22 -4.17
N ALA A 31 -11.39 12.32 -4.50
CA ALA A 31 -10.38 11.40 -4.01
C ALA A 31 -10.09 11.67 -2.53
N TYR A 32 -9.83 10.60 -1.80
CA TYR A 32 -9.48 10.65 -0.39
C TYR A 32 -8.12 9.99 -0.20
N CYS A 33 -7.22 10.62 0.55
CA CYS A 33 -5.92 10.06 0.91
C CYS A 33 -5.92 9.57 2.36
N SER A 34 -5.15 8.53 2.67
CA SER A 34 -4.97 8.08 4.05
C SER A 34 -4.27 9.18 4.84
N SER A 35 -4.78 9.47 6.05
CA SER A 35 -4.12 10.39 6.97
C SER A 35 -2.98 9.75 7.77
N GLY A 36 -2.81 8.42 7.65
CA GLY A 36 -1.88 7.65 8.47
C GLY A 36 -2.32 7.46 9.92
N LYS A 37 -3.56 7.87 10.28
CA LYS A 37 -4.06 7.81 11.65
C LYS A 37 -5.23 6.84 11.78
N PHE A 38 -5.23 6.08 12.86
CA PHE A 38 -6.34 5.25 13.27
C PHE A 38 -7.23 5.98 14.27
N ARG A 39 -8.51 5.64 14.24
CA ARG A 39 -9.44 5.88 15.33
C ARG A 39 -9.76 4.54 15.96
N VAL A 40 -9.40 4.37 17.23
CA VAL A 40 -9.73 3.18 18.02
C VAL A 40 -10.79 3.61 19.04
N ASN A 41 -12.00 3.07 18.92
CA ASN A 41 -13.06 3.28 19.90
C ASN A 41 -13.32 1.98 20.65
N ALA A 42 -13.42 2.08 21.98
CA ALA A 42 -13.81 0.98 22.83
C ALA A 42 -15.21 1.21 23.42
N ASN A 43 -16.06 0.19 23.36
CA ASN A 43 -17.35 0.15 24.06
C ASN A 43 -17.48 -1.18 24.81
N GLY A 44 -17.17 -1.15 26.11
CA GLY A 44 -17.05 -2.34 26.93
C GLY A 44 -15.97 -3.28 26.39
N LYS A 45 -16.36 -4.50 26.02
CA LYS A 45 -15.45 -5.52 25.45
C LYS A 45 -15.29 -5.42 23.93
N ARG A 46 -16.02 -4.52 23.27
CA ARG A 46 -16.01 -4.39 21.81
C ARG A 46 -15.11 -3.22 21.39
N ILE A 47 -14.35 -3.44 20.32
CA ILE A 47 -13.47 -2.47 19.70
C ILE A 47 -13.94 -2.22 18.26
N ASP A 48 -14.01 -0.96 17.89
CA ASP A 48 -14.15 -0.50 16.51
C ASP A 48 -12.87 0.27 16.13
N VAL A 49 -12.31 -0.04 14.97
CA VAL A 49 -11.10 0.60 14.45
C VAL A 49 -11.34 1.07 13.03
N TRP A 50 -10.97 2.32 12.77
CA TRP A 50 -10.98 2.89 11.44
C TRP A 50 -9.61 3.47 11.07
N LEU A 51 -9.18 3.30 9.82
CA LEU A 51 -8.17 4.17 9.21
C LEU A 51 -8.86 5.45 8.74
N ILE A 52 -8.36 6.61 9.16
CA ILE A 52 -8.93 7.90 8.78
C ILE A 52 -8.34 8.33 7.44
N TYR A 53 -9.22 8.66 6.51
CA TYR A 53 -8.90 9.28 5.24
C TYR A 53 -9.37 10.74 5.22
N ARG A 54 -8.73 11.56 4.39
CA ARG A 54 -9.05 12.98 4.19
C ARG A 54 -9.29 13.28 2.72
N CYS A 55 -10.33 14.06 2.44
CA CYS A 55 -10.58 14.60 1.11
C CYS A 55 -9.40 15.46 0.68
N ILE A 56 -8.85 15.20 -0.51
CA ILE A 56 -7.67 15.93 -0.99
C ILE A 56 -7.91 17.43 -1.20
N ASP A 57 -9.17 17.86 -1.34
CA ASP A 57 -9.53 19.26 -1.63
C ASP A 57 -9.92 20.07 -0.38
N CYS A 58 -10.65 19.46 0.55
CA CYS A 58 -11.26 20.19 1.68
C CYS A 58 -10.97 19.60 3.07
N ASP A 59 -10.12 18.57 3.13
CA ASP A 59 -9.73 17.87 4.35
C ASP A 59 -10.91 17.24 5.14
N ASN A 60 -12.09 17.09 4.53
CA ASN A 60 -13.18 16.37 5.17
C ASN A 60 -12.80 14.93 5.47
N SER A 61 -13.13 14.42 6.66
CA SER A 61 -12.75 13.06 7.08
C SER A 61 -13.71 11.99 6.56
N TRP A 62 -13.17 10.84 6.19
CA TRP A 62 -13.90 9.59 5.99
C TRP A 62 -13.21 8.48 6.77
N ASN A 63 -13.98 7.61 7.40
CA ASN A 63 -13.46 6.53 8.24
C ASN A 63 -13.59 5.18 7.49
N PHE A 64 -12.46 4.57 7.15
CA PHE A 64 -12.42 3.24 6.55
C PHE A 64 -12.33 2.18 7.65
N GLY A 65 -13.35 1.33 7.78
CA GLY A 65 -13.43 0.31 8.83
C GLY A 65 -12.39 -0.80 8.65
N ILE A 66 -11.60 -1.04 9.69
CA ILE A 66 -10.64 -2.16 9.78
C ILE A 66 -11.24 -3.26 10.65
N PHE A 67 -11.73 -2.88 11.83
CA PHE A 67 -12.46 -3.75 12.74
C PHE A 67 -13.78 -3.10 13.09
N GLU A 68 -14.87 -3.84 12.95
CA GLU A 68 -16.19 -3.40 13.37
C GLU A 68 -16.71 -4.40 14.42
N ARG A 69 -16.93 -3.91 15.65
CA ARG A 69 -17.44 -4.66 16.81
C ARG A 69 -16.65 -5.93 17.14
N CYS A 70 -15.33 -5.90 16.97
CA CYS A 70 -14.46 -7.01 17.34
C CYS A 70 -14.34 -7.12 18.86
N ASN A 71 -14.27 -8.34 19.42
CA ASN A 71 -14.00 -8.48 20.86
C ASN A 71 -12.52 -8.15 21.11
N ARG A 72 -12.22 -7.32 22.12
CA ARG A 72 -10.83 -6.94 22.46
C ARG A 72 -9.91 -8.15 22.63
N ARG A 73 -10.44 -9.27 23.14
CA ARG A 73 -9.66 -10.50 23.36
C ARG A 73 -9.29 -11.25 22.08
N ASP A 74 -9.96 -10.95 20.98
CA ASP A 74 -9.72 -11.59 19.68
C ASP A 74 -8.71 -10.80 18.83
N ILE A 75 -8.31 -9.61 19.30
CA ILE A 75 -7.29 -8.78 18.67
C ILE A 75 -5.97 -9.04 19.37
N ASP A 76 -4.94 -9.40 18.59
CA ASP A 76 -3.57 -9.52 19.08
C ASP A 76 -3.17 -8.24 19.85
N PRO A 77 -2.67 -8.34 21.10
CA PRO A 77 -2.29 -7.18 21.90
C PRO A 77 -1.27 -6.26 21.23
N ALA A 78 -0.31 -6.81 20.47
CA ALA A 78 0.69 -6.03 19.74
C ALA A 78 0.06 -5.29 18.56
N LEU A 79 -0.89 -5.92 17.86
CA LEU A 79 -1.66 -5.26 16.80
C LEU A 79 -2.51 -4.12 17.38
N LEU A 80 -3.17 -4.35 18.51
CA LEU A 80 -3.98 -3.31 19.16
C LEU A 80 -3.11 -2.12 19.60
N ALA A 81 -1.94 -2.38 20.18
CA ALA A 81 -1.00 -1.33 20.56
C ALA A 81 -0.51 -0.53 19.34
N ALA A 82 -0.22 -1.19 18.21
CA ALA A 82 0.17 -0.53 16.96
C ALA A 82 -0.95 0.33 16.38
N LEU A 83 -2.21 -0.09 16.50
CA LEU A 83 -3.37 0.71 16.11
C LEU A 83 -3.55 1.93 17.03
N GLU A 84 -3.42 1.75 18.34
CA GLU A 84 -3.53 2.82 19.34
C GLU A 84 -2.40 3.86 19.20
N SER A 85 -1.18 3.44 18.81
CA SER A 85 -0.02 4.31 18.63
C SER A 85 0.06 5.00 17.26
N ASN A 86 -0.84 4.68 16.32
CA ASN A 86 -0.73 5.08 14.92
C ASN A 86 0.57 4.61 14.26
N ASP A 87 0.92 3.34 14.42
CA ASP A 87 2.11 2.77 13.79
C ASP A 87 2.13 3.06 12.27
N PRO A 88 3.17 3.76 11.77
CA PRO A 88 3.21 4.18 10.37
C PRO A 88 3.24 3.00 9.40
N ALA A 89 3.92 1.90 9.74
CA ALA A 89 4.02 0.74 8.86
C ALA A 89 2.68 0.02 8.73
N LEU A 90 1.92 -0.08 9.83
CA LEU A 90 0.58 -0.64 9.82
C LEU A 90 -0.40 0.27 9.07
N ALA A 91 -0.35 1.58 9.29
CA ALA A 91 -1.19 2.54 8.56
C ALA A 91 -0.90 2.50 7.06
N HIS A 92 0.38 2.40 6.70
CA HIS A 92 0.84 2.25 5.32
C HIS A 92 0.29 0.97 4.70
N ARG A 93 0.47 -0.20 5.35
CA ARG A 93 -0.10 -1.47 4.87
C ARG A 93 -1.61 -1.39 4.59
N HIS A 94 -2.39 -0.81 5.51
CA HIS A 94 -3.83 -0.66 5.31
C HIS A 94 -4.18 0.36 4.23
N ALA A 95 -3.37 1.40 4.05
CA ALA A 95 -3.58 2.38 2.98
C ALA A 95 -3.33 1.80 1.58
N PHE A 96 -2.42 0.82 1.46
CA PHE A 96 -2.10 0.16 0.19
C PHE A 96 -2.95 -1.08 -0.11
N ASP A 97 -3.92 -1.42 0.75
CA ASP A 97 -4.87 -2.50 0.48
C ASP A 97 -5.99 -2.03 -0.47
N ALA A 98 -5.63 -1.93 -1.76
CA ALA A 98 -6.56 -1.55 -2.83
C ALA A 98 -7.75 -2.52 -2.95
N VAL A 99 -7.57 -3.80 -2.59
CA VAL A 99 -8.64 -4.80 -2.62
C VAL A 99 -9.69 -4.48 -1.57
N ALA A 100 -9.27 -4.23 -0.33
CA ALA A 100 -10.19 -3.86 0.74
C ALA A 100 -10.94 -2.55 0.43
N LEU A 101 -10.26 -1.56 -0.15
CA LEU A 101 -10.90 -0.31 -0.59
C LEU A 101 -11.93 -0.54 -1.70
N ARG A 102 -11.59 -1.31 -2.73
CA ARG A 102 -12.53 -1.66 -3.82
C ARG A 102 -13.74 -2.43 -3.30
N ASN A 103 -13.55 -3.35 -2.38
CA ASN A 103 -14.65 -4.10 -1.77
C ASN A 103 -15.63 -3.20 -1.01
N ARG A 104 -15.18 -2.05 -0.49
CA ARG A 104 -16.03 -1.11 0.28
C ARG A 104 -16.66 0.00 -0.56
N ILE A 105 -15.93 0.58 -1.52
CA ILE A 105 -16.36 1.79 -2.28
C ILE A 105 -16.50 1.53 -3.79
N GLY A 106 -15.96 0.43 -4.32
CA GLY A 106 -16.00 0.05 -5.74
C GLY A 106 -15.09 0.88 -6.64
N ARG A 107 -14.99 2.20 -6.43
CA ARG A 107 -14.17 3.12 -7.24
C ARG A 107 -12.94 3.57 -6.46
N VAL A 108 -11.78 3.19 -6.96
CA VAL A 108 -10.48 3.50 -6.38
C VAL A 108 -9.56 3.98 -7.50
N GLU A 109 -8.93 5.14 -7.29
CA GLU A 109 -7.83 5.62 -8.12
C GLU A 109 -6.55 4.90 -7.68
N GLU A 110 -5.89 4.21 -8.61
CA GLU A 110 -4.65 3.48 -8.38
C GLU A 110 -3.53 4.09 -9.19
N PHE A 111 -2.31 3.99 -8.66
CA PHE A 111 -1.12 4.57 -9.24
C PHE A 111 -0.10 3.47 -9.56
N SER A 112 0.67 3.68 -10.62
CA SER A 112 1.72 2.76 -11.08
C SER A 112 3.13 3.25 -10.74
N ASP A 113 3.24 4.32 -9.95
CA ASP A 113 4.51 4.88 -9.51
C ASP A 113 5.14 3.97 -8.45
N VAL A 114 6.39 3.57 -8.70
CA VAL A 114 7.16 2.73 -7.81
C VAL A 114 8.60 3.24 -7.72
N SER A 115 9.24 3.02 -6.58
CA SER A 115 10.70 3.02 -6.49
C SER A 115 11.22 1.59 -6.68
N VAL A 116 12.34 1.48 -7.41
CA VAL A 116 13.01 0.21 -7.68
C VAL A 116 14.43 0.27 -7.14
N HIS A 117 14.71 -0.46 -6.06
CA HIS A 117 16.05 -0.58 -5.51
C HIS A 117 16.71 -1.86 -6.05
N LYS A 118 17.76 -1.68 -6.87
CA LYS A 118 18.48 -2.77 -7.54
C LYS A 118 19.69 -3.20 -6.73
N ARG A 119 19.79 -4.50 -6.44
CA ARG A 119 20.93 -5.09 -5.73
C ARG A 119 21.46 -6.29 -6.50
N ARG A 120 22.74 -6.28 -6.87
CA ARG A 120 23.40 -7.42 -7.51
C ARG A 120 23.55 -8.56 -6.50
N LEU A 121 23.26 -9.78 -6.94
CA LEU A 121 23.47 -10.99 -6.17
C LEU A 121 24.66 -11.75 -6.75
N GLY A 122 25.79 -11.75 -6.03
CA GLY A 122 27.03 -12.41 -6.43
C GLY A 122 28.09 -11.48 -7.04
N ASP A 123 29.28 -12.04 -7.26
CA ASP A 123 30.50 -11.31 -7.63
C ASP A 123 31.01 -11.58 -9.04
N THR A 124 30.19 -12.16 -9.91
CA THR A 124 30.59 -12.48 -11.29
C THR A 124 31.11 -11.23 -12.01
N ARG A 125 32.41 -11.23 -12.30
CA ARG A 125 33.14 -10.17 -13.04
C ARG A 125 33.25 -10.47 -14.54
N GLU A 126 32.79 -11.64 -14.97
CA GLU A 126 32.74 -12.03 -16.38
C GLU A 126 31.55 -11.38 -17.11
N ALA A 127 31.68 -11.24 -18.44
CA ALA A 127 30.59 -10.77 -19.28
C ALA A 127 29.40 -11.75 -19.20
N ALA A 128 28.34 -11.34 -18.53
CA ALA A 128 27.13 -12.14 -18.40
C ALA A 128 26.36 -12.15 -19.72
N THR A 129 25.95 -13.33 -20.16
CA THR A 129 25.09 -13.52 -21.34
C THR A 129 23.65 -13.84 -20.97
N VAL A 130 23.39 -14.08 -19.68
CA VAL A 130 22.06 -14.34 -19.12
C VAL A 130 21.81 -13.41 -17.93
N LEU A 131 20.63 -12.80 -17.89
CA LEU A 131 20.15 -11.95 -16.79
C LEU A 131 18.99 -12.65 -16.07
N GLU A 132 19.13 -12.88 -14.76
CA GLU A 132 18.05 -13.33 -13.88
C GLU A 132 17.60 -12.16 -12.98
N LEU A 133 16.33 -11.79 -13.08
CA LEU A 133 15.71 -10.75 -12.25
C LEU A 133 14.83 -11.39 -11.18
N GLN A 134 15.11 -11.09 -9.92
CA GLN A 134 14.25 -11.45 -8.79
C GLN A 134 13.48 -10.21 -8.35
N LEU A 135 12.16 -10.26 -8.48
CA LEU A 135 11.27 -9.13 -8.15
C LEU A 135 10.66 -9.34 -6.76
N GLY A 136 11.01 -8.49 -5.82
CA GLY A 136 10.41 -8.44 -4.49
C GLY A 136 9.46 -7.24 -4.41
N LEU A 137 8.17 -7.50 -4.25
CA LEU A 137 7.17 -6.45 -4.02
C LEU A 137 6.94 -6.27 -2.53
N GLU A 138 7.05 -5.03 -2.05
CA GLU A 138 6.78 -4.72 -0.64
C GLU A 138 5.28 -4.74 -0.33
N MET A 139 4.43 -4.46 -1.32
CA MET A 139 2.96 -4.47 -1.22
C MET A 139 2.32 -4.63 -2.61
N PRO A 140 1.01 -4.98 -2.67
CA PRO A 140 0.28 -5.01 -3.93
C PRO A 140 0.33 -3.68 -4.66
N THR A 141 0.46 -3.74 -5.99
CA THR A 141 0.54 -2.56 -6.85
C THR A 141 -0.24 -2.79 -8.15
N SER A 142 -0.72 -1.70 -8.73
CA SER A 142 -1.34 -1.71 -10.06
C SER A 142 -0.30 -1.68 -11.21
N LEU A 143 0.99 -1.57 -10.87
CA LEU A 143 2.06 -1.56 -11.85
C LEU A 143 2.05 -2.82 -12.70
N ARG A 144 2.05 -2.63 -14.01
CA ARG A 144 2.20 -3.73 -14.96
C ARG A 144 3.67 -4.13 -15.10
N LEU A 145 3.93 -5.43 -15.06
CA LEU A 145 5.29 -5.98 -15.16
C LEU A 145 5.99 -5.61 -16.47
N ASP A 146 5.29 -5.64 -17.59
CA ASP A 146 5.85 -5.28 -18.89
C ASP A 146 6.30 -3.82 -18.94
N ARG A 147 5.51 -2.90 -18.36
CA ARG A 147 5.86 -1.47 -18.25
C ARG A 147 7.09 -1.26 -17.37
N LEU A 148 7.17 -1.97 -16.25
CA LEU A 148 8.33 -1.96 -15.37
C LEU A 148 9.59 -2.44 -16.08
N LEU A 149 9.52 -3.57 -16.78
CA LEU A 149 10.67 -4.13 -17.48
C LEU A 149 11.13 -3.21 -18.62
N ALA A 150 10.19 -2.68 -19.40
CA ALA A 150 10.49 -1.73 -20.47
C ALA A 150 11.20 -0.47 -19.96
N SER A 151 10.72 0.12 -18.85
CA SER A 151 11.34 1.33 -18.27
C SER A 151 12.71 1.04 -17.68
N GLU A 152 12.85 -0.02 -16.89
CA GLU A 152 14.07 -0.29 -16.12
C GLU A 152 15.21 -0.92 -16.92
N LEU A 153 14.88 -1.58 -18.04
CA LEU A 153 15.85 -2.17 -18.97
C LEU A 153 16.02 -1.33 -20.25
N CYS A 154 15.23 -0.26 -20.41
CA CYS A 154 15.21 0.58 -21.62
C CYS A 154 14.93 -0.23 -22.90
N ILE A 155 13.96 -1.14 -22.84
CA ILE A 155 13.57 -2.01 -23.96
C ILE A 155 12.22 -1.53 -24.48
N SER A 156 12.09 -1.33 -25.80
CA SER A 156 10.87 -0.93 -26.50
C SER A 156 10.00 -2.11 -26.90
#